data_AF-A0A350QZ70-F1
#
_entry.id   AF-A0A350QZ70-F1
#
_cell.length_a   1.000
_cell.length_b   1.000
_cell.length_c   1.000
_cell.angle_alpha   90.00
_cell.angle_beta   90.00
_cell.angle_gamma   90.00
#
_symmetry.space_group_name_H-M   'P 1'
#
loop_
_entity.id
_entity.type
_entity.pdbx_description
1 polymer ?
#
loop_
_entity_poly.entity_id
_entity_poly.type
_entity_poly.pdbx_seq_one_letter_code
_entity_poly.pdbx_strand_id
1 'polypeptide(L)' 'AVTDFVTPRENESSATETVRFRTIGDATCTGAVRSSASNLEEVISEVAASRVTERGNRADDRRSEAAMEDRKKQGYF' A
#
# COMPACT_ATOMS: atom_id res chain seq x y z
N ALA A 1 6.46 1.32 5.87
CA ALA A 1 7.66 2.18 5.88
C ALA A 1 7.90 2.62 7.31
N VAL A 2 9.15 2.81 7.74
CA VAL A 2 9.42 3.33 9.08
C VAL A 2 9.09 4.83 9.08
N THR A 3 8.19 5.25 9.95
CA THR A 3 7.75 6.64 10.13
C THR A 3 7.42 6.89 11.60
N ASP A 4 7.13 8.14 11.96
CA ASP A 4 6.67 8.49 13.32
C ASP A 4 5.37 7.78 13.74
N PHE A 5 4.60 7.27 12.77
CA PHE A 5 3.34 6.55 13.00
C PHE A 5 3.48 5.03 12.83
N VAL A 6 4.61 4.54 12.30
CA VAL A 6 4.85 3.12 12.01
C VAL A 6 6.29 2.79 12.39
N THR A 7 6.45 2.25 13.61
CA THR A 7 7.74 1.80 14.13
C THR A 7 7.85 0.27 14.09
N PRO A 8 9.06 -0.28 13.84
CA PRO A 8 9.29 -1.71 13.96
C PRO A 8 9.05 -2.21 15.38
N ARG A 9 8.55 -3.43 15.52
CA ARG A 9 8.50 -4.14 16.82
C ARG A 9 9.91 -4.56 17.25
N GLU A 10 10.08 -4.98 18.51
CA GLU A 10 11.39 -5.35 19.10
C GLU A 10 12.21 -6.35 18.27
N ASN A 11 11.54 -7.25 17.52
CA ASN A 11 12.19 -8.27 16.69
C ASN A 11 12.05 -8.01 15.17
N GLU A 12 11.66 -6.79 14.77
CA GLU A 12 11.54 -6.41 13.37
C GLU A 12 12.71 -5.51 12.96
N SER A 13 13.35 -5.84 11.83
CA SER A 13 14.37 -5.01 11.20
C SER A 13 13.81 -4.26 9.99
N SER A 14 14.17 -2.99 9.83
CA SER A 14 13.88 -2.23 8.62
C SER A 14 15.00 -2.38 7.59
N ALA A 15 14.65 -2.22 6.31
CA ALA A 15 15.58 -2.23 5.19
C ALA A 15 15.25 -1.08 4.23
N THR A 16 16.28 -0.57 3.55
CA THR A 16 16.13 0.39 2.46
C THR A 16 15.90 -0.36 1.16
N GLU A 17 14.80 -0.05 0.48
CA GLU A 17 14.34 -0.76 -0.71
C GLU A 17 13.82 0.26 -1.72
N THR A 18 13.99 -0.01 -3.02
CA THR A 18 13.37 0.79 -4.08
C THR A 18 11.93 0.33 -4.27
N VAL A 19 11.00 1.22 -3.94
CA VAL A 19 9.57 0.92 -3.94
C VAL A 19 8.76 2.03 -4.61
N ARG A 20 7.61 1.65 -5.15
CA ARG A 20 6.61 2.55 -5.70
C ARG A 20 5.28 2.37 -4.95
N PHE A 21 4.65 3.48 -4.62
CA PHE A 21 3.30 3.49 -4.08
C PHE A 21 2.31 3.66 -5.23
N ARG A 22 1.56 2.61 -5.54
CA ARG A 22 0.53 2.66 -6.59
C ARG A 22 -0.73 3.39 -6.13
N THR A 23 -0.98 3.39 -4.82
CA THR A 23 -2.06 4.17 -4.20
C THR A 23 -1.58 4.75 -2.87
N ILE A 24 -2.15 5.89 -2.47
CA ILE A 24 -1.77 6.61 -1.24
C ILE A 24 -2.96 6.70 -0.27
N GLY A 25 -2.76 6.24 0.96
CA GLY A 25 -3.62 6.45 2.12
C GLY A 25 -2.78 6.83 3.34
N ASP A 26 -3.24 6.48 4.54
CA ASP A 26 -2.49 6.76 5.77
C ASP A 26 -1.19 5.95 5.84
N ALA A 27 -0.18 6.49 6.53
CA ALA A 27 1.12 5.83 6.70
C ALA A 27 1.02 4.41 7.27
N THR A 28 0.00 4.14 8.10
CA THR A 28 -0.26 2.86 8.75
C THR A 28 -0.88 1.81 7.84
N CYS A 29 -1.49 2.21 6.72
CA CYS A 29 -2.27 1.29 5.87
C CYS A 29 -1.91 1.35 4.39
N THR A 30 -1.08 2.30 3.95
CA THR A 30 -0.61 2.37 2.56
C THR A 30 0.43 1.27 2.26
N GLY A 31 0.28 0.61 1.11
CA GLY A 31 1.13 -0.51 0.72
C GLY A 31 2.13 -0.13 -0.37
N ALA A 32 3.42 -0.24 -0.07
CA ALA A 32 4.50 -0.11 -1.04
C ALA A 32 4.66 -1.38 -1.88
N VAL A 33 5.12 -1.25 -3.12
CA VAL A 33 5.48 -2.38 -3.99
C VAL A 33 6.91 -2.19 -4.45
N ARG A 34 7.74 -3.23 -4.36
CA ARG A 34 9.07 -3.21 -5.01
C ARG A 34 8.90 -2.95 -6.49
N SER A 35 9.60 -1.95 -7.00
CA SER A 35 9.52 -1.54 -8.40
C SER A 35 10.85 -0.90 -8.77
N SER A 36 11.49 -1.42 -9.81
CA SER A 36 12.69 -0.83 -10.41
C SER A 36 12.36 0.08 -11.60
N ALA A 37 11.07 0.30 -11.89
CA ALA A 37 10.63 1.12 -12.99
C ALA A 37 11.08 2.58 -12.79
N SER A 38 11.75 3.11 -13.80
CA SER A 38 12.41 4.42 -13.82
C SER A 38 11.86 5.37 -14.88
N ASN A 39 11.04 4.85 -15.80
CA ASN A 39 10.35 5.60 -16.85
C ASN A 39 8.90 5.13 -17.04
N LEU A 40 8.16 5.82 -17.91
CA LEU A 40 6.74 5.58 -18.12
C LEU A 40 6.46 4.21 -18.76
N GLU A 41 7.27 3.82 -19.75
CA GLU A 41 7.13 2.56 -20.47
C GLU A 41 7.30 1.35 -19.55
N GLU A 42 8.28 1.43 -18.63
CA GLU A 42 8.50 0.44 -17.59
C GLU A 42 7.33 0.36 -16.61
N VAL A 43 6.77 1.51 -16.20
CA VAL A 43 5.59 1.54 -15.32
C VAL A 43 4.37 0.91 -16.02
N ILE A 44 4.13 1.22 -17.29
CA ILE A 44 3.02 0.63 -18.06
C ILE A 44 3.18 -0.88 -18.16
N SER A 45 4.40 -1.35 -18.47
CA SER A 45 4.68 -2.78 -18.60
C SER A 45 4.48 -3.52 -17.27
N GLU A 46 4.94 -2.93 -16.16
CA GLU A 46 4.76 -3.48 -14.81
C GLU A 46 3.28 -3.56 -14.42
N VAL A 47 2.50 -2.51 -14.69
CA VAL A 47 1.07 -2.46 -14.37
C VAL A 47 0.28 -3.44 -15.23
N ALA A 48 0.57 -3.52 -16.53
CA ALA A 48 -0.09 -4.44 -17.46
C ALA A 48 0.16 -5.91 -17.10
N ALA A 49 1.31 -6.25 -16.54
CA ALA A 49 1.64 -7.60 -16.07
C ALA A 49 1.06 -7.93 -14.68
N SER A 50 0.56 -6.94 -13.93
CA SER A 50 0.09 -7.09 -12.56
C SER A 50 -1.24 -7.86 -12.50
N ARG A 51 -1.30 -8.93 -11.70
CA ARG A 51 -2.53 -9.71 -11.42
C ARG A 51 -3.25 -9.27 -10.15
N VAL A 52 -2.69 -8.28 -9.45
CA VAL A 52 -3.27 -7.69 -8.23
C VAL A 52 -3.77 -6.29 -8.53
N THR A 53 -4.90 -5.94 -7.93
CA THR A 53 -5.48 -4.59 -8.02
C THR A 53 -4.52 -3.59 -7.37
N GLU A 54 -4.51 -2.35 -7.86
CA GLU A 54 -3.60 -1.32 -7.34
C GLU A 54 -3.82 -1.01 -5.85
N ARG A 55 -5.06 -1.24 -5.37
CA ARG A 55 -5.45 -1.08 -3.96
C ARG A 55 -5.22 -2.33 -3.10
N GLY A 56 -4.92 -3.49 -3.68
CA GLY A 56 -4.77 -4.76 -2.95
C GLY A 56 -3.64 -4.79 -1.90
N ASN A 57 -2.75 -3.79 -1.93
CA ASN A 57 -1.70 -3.63 -0.93
C ASN A 57 -2.10 -2.77 0.27
N ARG A 58 -3.31 -2.17 0.27
CA ARG A 58 -3.81 -1.47 1.46
C ARG A 58 -4.22 -2.49 2.51
N ALA A 59 -3.65 -2.34 3.71
CA ALA A 59 -3.95 -3.25 4.82
C ALA A 59 -5.44 -3.20 5.21
N ASP A 60 -6.07 -2.04 5.08
CA ASP A 60 -7.48 -1.84 5.41
C ASP A 60 -8.44 -2.49 4.41
N ASP A 61 -8.07 -2.54 3.12
CA ASP A 61 -8.91 -3.12 2.06
C ASP A 61 -8.96 -4.67 2.14
N ARG A 62 -8.06 -5.30 2.91
CA ARG A 62 -8.05 -6.77 3.11
C ARG A 62 -9.00 -7.25 4.20
N ARG A 63 -9.59 -6.35 5.00
CA ARG A 63 -10.39 -6.75 6.17
C ARG A 63 -11.83 -7.15 5.82
N SER A 64 -12.40 -6.63 4.73
CA SER A 64 -13.70 -7.02 4.15
C SER A 64 -14.03 -6.09 2.97
N GLU A 65 -14.68 -6.59 1.90
CA GLU A 65 -15.22 -5.74 0.82
C GLU A 65 -16.17 -4.65 1.36
N ALA A 66 -16.84 -4.90 2.50
CA ALA A 66 -17.75 -3.94 3.15
C ALA A 66 -17.05 -2.99 4.15
N ALA A 67 -15.75 -3.13 4.39
CA ALA A 67 -15.06 -2.37 5.44
C ALA A 67 -15.16 -0.84 5.26
N MET A 68 -15.17 -0.37 4.01
CA MET A 68 -15.31 1.05 3.70
C MET A 68 -16.76 1.54 3.90
N GLU A 69 -17.76 0.73 3.54
CA GLU A 69 -19.18 1.05 3.75
C GLU A 69 -19.57 1.00 5.23
N ASP A 70 -18.99 0.08 6.01
CA ASP A 70 -19.25 0.02 7.45
C ASP A 70 -18.58 1.18 8.19
N ARG A 71 -17.39 1.65 7.74
CA ARG A 71 -16.78 2.88 8.24
C ARG A 71 -17.63 4.11 7.93
N LYS A 72 -18.21 4.19 6.72
CA LYS A 72 -19.18 5.25 6.38
C LYS A 72 -20.36 5.29 7.34
N LYS A 73 -20.95 4.13 7.66
CA LYS A 73 -22.04 4.05 8.65
C LYS A 73 -21.60 4.49 10.05
N GLN A 74 -20.32 4.34 10.39
CA GLN A 74 -19.74 4.77 11.66
C GLN A 74 -19.32 6.24 11.69
N GLY A 75 -19.62 7.02 10.64
CA GLY A 75 -19.30 8.46 10.57
C GLY A 75 -17.87 8.75 10.11
N TYR A 76 -17.20 7.77 9.49
CA TYR A 76 -16.03 8.05 8.67
C TYR A 76 -16.57 8.63 7.36
N PHE A 77 -16.32 9.92 7.11
CA PHE A 77 -17.03 10.86 6.21
C PHE A 77 -18.15 11.65 6.90
#